data_AF-A0A932X7I8-F1
#
_entry.id   AF-A0A932X7I8-F1
#
_cell.length_a   1.000
_cell.length_b   1.000
_cell.length_c   1.000
_cell.angle_alpha   90.00
_cell.angle_beta   90.00
_cell.angle_gamma   90.00
#
_symmetry.space_group_name_H-M   'P 1'
#
loop_
_entity.id
_entity.type
_entity.pdbx_description
1 polymer ?
#
loop_
_entity_poly.entity_id
_entity_poly.type
_entity_poly.pdbx_seq_one_letter_code
_entity_poly.pdbx_strand_id
1 'polypeptide(L)'
;MSSAALFRRGDVVLVAFPYVTDPSRSKHRPAVVIQNDIGNRFSPNLIVAAITSQLPRRDYPTDYWVGAGSPEGQAAGLDRAAVVKADTVLTVPKMSVVRQLGHFPDGAMAAIDQCLRVSLALT
;
A
#
# COMPACT_ATOMS: atom_id res chain seq x y z
N MET A 1 6.78 -26.72 7.45
CA MET A 1 6.01 -25.95 6.46
C MET A 1 5.78 -24.58 7.06
N SER A 2 6.46 -23.54 6.55
CA SER A 2 6.34 -22.19 7.10
C SER A 2 4.90 -21.73 6.90
N SER A 3 4.22 -21.32 7.97
CA SER A 3 2.92 -20.65 7.90
C SER A 3 3.08 -19.47 6.96
N ALA A 4 2.56 -19.58 5.73
CA ALA A 4 2.55 -18.45 4.80
C ALA A 4 1.86 -17.29 5.53
N ALA A 5 2.58 -16.17 5.71
CA ALA A 5 2.01 -14.99 6.34
C ALA A 5 0.72 -14.62 5.60
N LEU A 6 -0.40 -14.65 6.32
CA LEU A 6 -1.70 -14.36 5.75
C LEU A 6 -1.84 -12.84 5.67
N PHE A 7 -1.50 -12.27 4.51
CA PHE A 7 -1.77 -10.86 4.23
C PHE A 7 -3.27 -10.61 4.12
N ARG A 8 -3.71 -9.48 4.66
CA ARG A 8 -5.07 -8.99 4.59
C ARG A 8 -5.12 -7.64 3.89
N ARG A 9 -6.27 -7.34 3.31
CA ARG A 9 -6.56 -6.02 2.76
C ARG A 9 -6.42 -4.97 3.87
N GLY A 10 -5.71 -3.89 3.58
CA GLY A 10 -5.35 -2.85 4.55
C GLY A 10 -4.00 -3.06 5.25
N ASP A 11 -3.38 -4.23 5.13
CA ASP A 11 -2.01 -4.43 5.61
C ASP A 11 -1.06 -3.50 4.87
N VAL A 12 -0.20 -2.82 5.63
CA VAL A 12 0.87 -2.01 5.08
C VAL A 12 2.14 -2.84 5.09
N VAL A 13 2.72 -3.05 3.91
CA VAL A 13 3.85 -3.94 3.68
C VAL A 13 5.02 -3.18 3.09
N LEU A 14 6.24 -3.57 3.47
CA LEU A 14 7.47 -3.08 2.87
C LEU A 14 7.86 -4.03 1.71
N VAL A 15 7.84 -3.54 0.48
CA VAL A 15 8.12 -4.34 -0.73
C VAL A 15 9.24 -3.73 -1.56
N ALA A 16 10.02 -4.58 -2.23
CA ALA A 16 10.94 -4.14 -3.26
C ALA A 16 10.15 -3.73 -4.52
N PHE A 17 10.08 -2.43 -4.82
CA PHE A 17 9.33 -1.94 -5.98
C PHE A 17 10.11 -2.24 -7.27
N PRO A 18 9.47 -2.81 -8.31
CA PRO A 18 10.14 -3.17 -9.56
C PRO A 18 10.49 -1.97 -10.45
N TYR A 19 9.99 -0.76 -10.16
CA TYR A 19 10.16 0.43 -11.02
C TYR A 19 11.52 1.13 -10.94
N VAL A 20 12.55 0.47 -10.42
CA VAL A 20 13.89 1.04 -10.48
C VAL A 20 14.50 0.61 -11.81
N THR A 21 14.73 1.59 -12.70
CA THR A 21 15.50 1.44 -13.95
C THR A 21 16.91 0.86 -13.73
N ASP A 22 17.33 0.76 -12.48
CA ASP A 22 18.58 0.18 -11.99
C ASP A 22 18.27 -0.85 -10.88
N PRO A 23 18.38 -2.17 -11.17
CA PRO A 23 18.18 -3.25 -10.21
C PRO A 23 19.09 -3.17 -8.97
N SER A 24 20.23 -2.48 -9.06
CA SER A 24 21.16 -2.30 -7.93
C SER A 24 20.66 -1.31 -6.87
N ARG A 25 19.59 -0.56 -7.17
CA ARG A 25 18.99 0.47 -6.31
C ARG A 25 17.54 0.18 -5.94
N SER A 26 17.17 -1.10 -5.79
CA SER A 26 15.88 -1.51 -5.22
C SER A 26 15.65 -0.82 -3.87
N LYS A 27 14.99 0.34 -3.87
CA LYS A 27 14.53 0.98 -2.64
C LYS A 27 13.28 0.26 -2.20
N HIS A 28 13.32 -0.35 -1.03
CA HIS A 28 12.12 -0.87 -0.38
C HIS A 28 11.19 0.29 -0.07
N ARG A 29 9.91 0.16 -0.43
CA ARG A 29 8.91 1.20 -0.18
C ARG A 29 7.69 0.59 0.50
N PRO A 30 7.04 1.34 1.41
CA PRO A 30 5.75 0.93 1.94
C PRO A 30 4.71 0.90 0.81
N ALA A 31 3.77 -0.05 0.91
CA ALA A 31 2.61 -0.19 0.06
C ALA A 31 1.45 -0.74 0.90
N VAL A 32 0.21 -0.38 0.56
CA VAL A 32 -0.99 -0.95 1.21
C VAL A 32 -1.54 -2.06 0.34
N VAL A 33 -1.88 -3.21 0.93
CA VAL A 33 -2.57 -4.31 0.25
C VAL A 33 -4.03 -3.90 -0.01
N ILE A 34 -4.41 -3.84 -1.29
CA ILE A 34 -5.76 -3.43 -1.72
C ILE A 34 -6.57 -4.60 -2.29
N GLN A 35 -5.92 -5.72 -2.59
CA GLN A 35 -6.57 -6.96 -3.04
C GLN A 35 -7.50 -7.54 -1.96
N ASN A 36 -8.58 -8.19 -2.38
CA ASN A 36 -9.49 -8.92 -1.50
C ASN A 36 -8.81 -10.10 -0.78
N ASP A 37 -9.31 -10.45 0.41
CA ASP A 37 -8.69 -11.46 1.27
C ASP A 37 -8.72 -12.89 0.72
N ILE A 38 -9.70 -13.23 -0.12
CA ILE A 38 -9.74 -14.54 -0.80
C ILE A 38 -8.55 -14.64 -1.76
N GLY A 39 -8.32 -13.59 -2.56
CA GLY A 39 -7.15 -13.45 -3.42
C GLY A 39 -5.85 -13.48 -2.61
N ASN A 40 -5.78 -12.71 -1.51
CA ASN A 40 -4.62 -12.71 -0.62
C ASN A 40 -4.34 -14.07 0.00
N ARG A 41 -5.35 -14.92 0.21
CA ARG A 41 -5.16 -16.27 0.75
C ARG A 41 -4.56 -17.22 -0.29
N PHE A 42 -5.10 -17.25 -1.50
CA PHE A 42 -4.80 -18.31 -2.47
C PHE A 42 -3.84 -17.92 -3.59
N SER A 43 -3.78 -16.64 -3.97
CA SER A 43 -2.87 -16.16 -5.03
C SER A 43 -1.42 -16.18 -4.55
N PRO A 44 -0.42 -16.45 -5.41
CA PRO A 44 0.99 -16.22 -5.09
C PRO A 44 1.34 -14.72 -5.05
N ASN A 45 0.44 -13.84 -5.52
CA ASN A 45 0.64 -12.41 -5.65
C ASN A 45 -0.31 -11.59 -4.76
N LEU A 46 0.08 -10.35 -4.49
CA LEU A 46 -0.74 -9.31 -3.87
C LEU A 46 -0.96 -8.18 -4.87
N ILE A 47 -2.11 -7.52 -4.82
CA ILE A 47 -2.32 -6.21 -5.46
C ILE A 47 -2.20 -5.15 -4.37
N VAL A 48 -1.32 -4.18 -4.59
CA VAL A 48 -0.97 -3.14 -3.63
C VAL A 48 -1.03 -1.75 -4.27
N ALA A 49 -1.29 -0.72 -3.46
CA ALA A 49 -1.11 0.68 -3.87
C ALA A 49 0.14 1.27 -3.20
N ALA A 50 0.91 2.08 -3.93
CA ALA A 50 2.16 2.64 -3.44
C ALA A 50 1.95 3.67 -2.33
N ILE A 51 2.87 3.73 -1.37
CA ILE A 51 2.93 4.79 -0.37
C ILE A 51 4.25 5.55 -0.54
N THR A 52 4.17 6.89 -0.58
CA THR A 52 5.35 7.75 -0.65
C THR A 52 5.30 8.83 0.42
N SER A 53 6.47 9.20 0.93
CA SER A 53 6.64 10.37 1.80
C SER A 53 7.00 11.63 1.02
N GLN A 54 7.10 11.52 -0.30
CA GLN A 54 7.21 12.68 -1.18
C GLN A 54 5.82 13.28 -1.35
N LEU A 55 5.55 14.28 -0.52
CA LEU A 55 4.28 14.97 -0.49
C LEU A 55 4.09 15.76 -1.80
N PRO A 56 2.98 15.57 -2.52
CA PRO A 56 2.74 16.29 -3.76
C PRO A 56 2.54 17.78 -3.49
N ARG A 57 2.87 18.61 -4.50
CA ARG A 57 2.69 20.07 -4.43
C ARG A 57 1.24 20.52 -4.67
N ARG A 58 0.37 19.58 -5.03
CA ARG A 58 -1.04 19.78 -5.38
C ARG A 58 -1.83 18.56 -4.92
N ASP A 59 -3.07 18.78 -4.53
CA ASP A 59 -3.98 17.70 -4.21
C ASP A 59 -4.48 17.02 -5.48
N TYR A 60 -4.39 15.70 -5.51
CA TYR A 60 -4.97 14.86 -6.55
C TYR A 60 -6.09 14.02 -5.94
N PRO A 61 -7.22 13.82 -6.64
CA PRO A 61 -8.35 13.07 -6.09
C PRO A 61 -8.06 11.56 -5.91
N THR A 62 -6.94 11.09 -6.45
CA THR A 62 -6.39 9.73 -6.30
C THR A 62 -5.42 9.60 -5.13
N ASP A 63 -5.15 10.69 -4.42
CA ASP A 63 -4.17 10.73 -3.33
C ASP A 63 -4.90 10.70 -1.98
N TYR A 64 -4.58 9.71 -1.15
CA TYR A 64 -5.05 9.67 0.24
C TYR A 64 -3.92 10.11 1.17
N TRP A 65 -4.11 11.25 1.82
CA TRP A 65 -3.14 11.86 2.72
C TRP A 65 -3.18 11.22 4.11
N VAL A 66 -2.00 10.92 4.63
CA VAL A 66 -1.80 10.40 5.99
C VAL A 66 -0.91 11.39 6.75
N GLY A 67 -1.50 12.03 7.76
CA GLY A 67 -0.80 13.01 8.58
C GLY A 67 0.33 12.39 9.41
N ALA A 68 1.42 13.13 9.62
CA ALA A 68 2.48 12.71 10.53
C ALA A 68 1.92 12.57 11.95
N GLY A 69 2.13 11.41 12.59
CA GLY A 69 1.62 11.14 13.93
C GLY A 69 0.11 10.96 14.03
N SER A 70 -0.63 10.92 12.92
CA SER A 70 -2.06 10.58 12.89
C SER A 70 -2.32 9.18 13.44
N PRO A 71 -3.48 8.90 14.07
CA PRO A 71 -3.81 7.57 14.56
C PRO A 71 -3.74 6.49 13.47
N GLU A 72 -4.25 6.79 12.27
CA GLU A 72 -4.20 5.88 11.12
C GLU A 72 -2.78 5.67 10.59
N GLY A 73 -1.93 6.71 10.61
CA GLY A 73 -0.51 6.60 10.25
C GLY A 73 0.27 5.73 11.23
N GLN A 74 0.02 5.89 12.53
CA GLN A 74 0.62 5.05 13.57
C GLN A 74 0.19 3.59 13.44
N ALA A 75 -1.11 3.33 13.23
CA ALA A 75 -1.64 1.99 12.98
C ALA A 75 -1.05 1.34 11.72
N ALA A 76 -0.83 2.15 10.67
CA ALA A 76 -0.18 1.75 9.43
C ALA A 76 1.35 1.55 9.55
N GLY A 77 1.95 1.88 10.69
CA GLY A 77 3.41 1.79 10.90
C GLY A 77 4.20 2.84 10.10
N LEU A 78 3.61 4.01 9.83
CA LEU A 78 4.22 5.11 9.12
C LEU A 78 4.80 6.14 10.09
N ASP A 79 6.11 6.41 9.98
CA ASP A 79 6.89 7.30 10.87
C ASP A 79 6.78 8.79 10.52
N ARG A 80 6.28 9.10 9.33
CA ARG A 80 6.24 10.45 8.74
C ARG A 80 4.96 10.64 7.96
N ALA A 81 4.66 11.90 7.62
CA ALA A 81 3.59 12.21 6.69
C ALA A 81 3.81 11.48 5.37
N ALA A 82 2.73 10.89 4.85
CA ALA A 82 2.77 10.06 3.66
C ALA A 82 1.49 10.24 2.85
N VAL A 83 1.54 9.74 1.61
CA VAL A 83 0.40 9.70 0.72
C VAL A 83 0.31 8.31 0.10
N VAL A 84 -0.89 7.73 0.13
CA VAL A 84 -1.24 6.52 -0.63
C VAL A 84 -1.60 6.98 -2.04
N LYS A 85 -0.95 6.41 -3.05
CA LYS A 85 -1.05 6.78 -4.46
C LYS A 85 -1.94 5.76 -5.18
N ALA A 86 -3.25 6.04 -5.25
CA ALA A 86 -4.22 5.11 -5.85
C ALA A 86 -4.05 4.97 -7.38
N ASP A 87 -3.34 5.91 -8.01
CA ASP A 87 -2.89 5.86 -9.40
C ASP A 87 -1.70 4.91 -9.64
N THR A 88 -1.05 4.47 -8.57
CA THR A 88 0.15 3.62 -8.61
C THR A 88 -0.15 2.26 -7.99
N VAL A 89 -0.96 1.47 -8.70
CA VAL A 89 -1.37 0.11 -8.31
C VAL A 89 -0.46 -0.94 -8.95
N LEU A 90 -0.06 -1.94 -8.16
CA LEU A 90 0.90 -2.97 -8.55
C LEU A 90 0.49 -4.37 -8.14
N THR A 91 0.79 -5.33 -8.99
CA THR A 91 0.83 -6.74 -8.62
C THR A 91 2.25 -7.12 -8.24
N VAL A 92 2.44 -7.60 -7.01
CA VAL A 92 3.75 -8.01 -6.49
C VAL A 92 3.72 -9.47 -6.00
N PRO A 93 4.79 -10.25 -6.19
CA PRO A 93 4.89 -11.58 -5.58
C PRO A 93 4.88 -11.48 -4.05
N LYS A 94 4.17 -12.38 -3.34
CA LYS A 94 4.22 -12.43 -1.87
C LYS A 94 5.65 -12.56 -1.33
N MET A 95 6.51 -13.27 -2.07
CA MET A 95 7.92 -13.45 -1.71
C MET A 95 8.76 -12.16 -1.77
N SER A 96 8.29 -11.09 -2.43
CA SER A 96 8.99 -9.80 -2.45
C SER A 96 8.60 -8.90 -1.27
N VAL A 97 7.68 -9.34 -0.42
CA VAL A 97 7.35 -8.65 0.84
C VAL A 97 8.47 -8.92 1.84
N VAL A 98 9.14 -7.86 2.27
CA VAL A 98 10.22 -7.92 3.25
C VAL A 98 9.64 -8.09 4.65
N ARG A 99 8.62 -7.30 4.98
CA ARG A 99 7.87 -7.38 6.25
C ARG A 99 6.57 -6.59 6.18
N GLN A 100 5.62 -6.92 7.05
CA GLN A 100 4.48 -6.08 7.37
C GLN A 100 4.92 -4.97 8.34
N LEU A 101 4.44 -3.75 8.11
CA LEU A 101 4.71 -2.55 8.92
C LEU A 101 3.55 -2.26 9.89
N GLY A 102 2.32 -2.48 9.44
CA GLY A 102 1.10 -2.18 10.20
C GLY A 102 -0.15 -2.52 9.41
N HIS A 103 -1.26 -1.87 9.74
CA HIS A 103 -2.56 -2.05 9.12
C HIS A 103 -3.38 -0.75 9.19
N PHE A 104 -3.95 -0.32 8.07
CA PHE A 104 -4.85 0.83 8.08
C PHE A 104 -6.20 0.45 8.71
N PRO A 105 -6.77 1.30 9.58
CA PRO A 105 -8.12 1.07 10.11
C PRO A 105 -9.19 1.17 9.01
N ASP A 106 -10.35 0.57 9.24
CA ASP A 106 -11.45 0.50 8.27
C ASP A 106 -11.86 1.87 7.71
N GLY A 107 -11.87 2.91 8.54
CA GLY A 107 -12.19 4.27 8.11
C GLY A 107 -11.20 4.82 7.08
N ALA A 108 -9.90 4.58 7.28
CA ALA A 108 -8.87 4.96 6.31
C ALA A 108 -8.99 4.12 5.02
N MET A 109 -9.27 2.82 5.15
CA MET A 109 -9.48 1.96 3.99
C MET A 109 -10.71 2.36 3.16
N ALA A 110 -11.79 2.84 3.80
CA ALA A 110 -12.96 3.35 3.08
C ALA A 110 -12.63 4.60 2.23
N ALA A 111 -11.77 5.49 2.74
CA ALA A 111 -11.31 6.66 2.01
C ALA A 111 -10.34 6.28 0.87
N ILE A 112 -9.41 5.35 1.12
CA ILE A 112 -8.53 4.78 0.09
C ILE A 112 -9.37 4.14 -1.04
N ASP A 113 -10.48 3.48 -0.70
CA ASP A 113 -11.38 2.88 -1.69
C ASP A 113 -12.06 3.93 -2.57
N GLN A 114 -12.38 5.11 -2.04
CA GLN A 114 -12.85 6.22 -2.88
C GLN A 114 -11.77 6.68 -3.86
N CYS A 115 -10.53 6.86 -3.39
CA CYS A 115 -9.41 7.22 -4.27
C CYS A 115 -9.18 6.17 -5.36
N LEU A 116 -9.28 4.88 -5.04
CA LEU A 116 -9.17 3.78 -6.01
C LEU A 116 -10.31 3.80 -7.04
N ARG A 117 -11.56 4.02 -6.60
CA ARG A 117 -12.70 4.17 -7.52
C ARG A 117 -12.49 5.32 -8.50
N VAL A 118 -12.03 6.47 -8.01
CA VAL A 118 -11.68 7.62 -8.86
C VAL A 118 -10.57 7.25 -9.85
N SER A 119 -9.49 6.65 -9.36
CA SER A 119 -8.34 6.30 -10.19
C SER A 119 -8.65 5.31 -11.30
N LEU A 120 -9.58 4.38 -11.05
CA LEU A 120 -9.95 3.31 -11.98
C LEU A 120 -11.26 3.59 -12.73
N ALA A 121 -11.85 4.78 -12.55
CA ALA A 121 -13.14 5.16 -13.10
C ALA A 121 -14.25 4.14 -12.82
N LEU A 122 -14.31 3.62 -11.59
CA LEU A 122 -15.32 2.66 -11.13
C LEU A 122 -16.44 3.41 -10.38
N THR A 123 -17.70 3.08 -10.70
CA THR A 123 -18.91 3.67 -10.11
C THR A 123 -19.39 2.91 -8.88
#